data_AF-A0A848YVZ5-F1
#
_entry.id   AF-A0A848YVZ5-F1
#
_cell.length_a   1.000
_cell.length_b   1.000
_cell.length_c   1.000
_cell.angle_alpha   90.00
_cell.angle_beta   90.00
_cell.angle_gamma   90.00
#
_symmetry.space_group_name_H-M   'P 1'
#
loop_
_entity.id
_entity.type
_entity.pdbx_description
1 polymer ?
#
loop_
_entity_poly.entity_id
_entity_poly.type
_entity_poly.pdbx_seq_one_letter_code
_entity_poly.pdbx_strand_id
1 'polypeptide(L)'
;MNNTARYLRTTIVYGFMCAFVFYILMAGMGHPYIWPPQLYLSVSLFVAVYCIMMARWTHTGIIKIVFPLLLLFASVLLTSSLFAYLVLSLGVFSWVRSGICYKNTTISALLAEGFLIGGTCLAIFILSPHNPMSWALGIWMFFLVQTLYFVFFMEGSEVPASDVKRGAFESARYEAEKLMSEL
;
A
#
# COMPACT_ATOMS: atom_id res chain seq x y z
N MET A 1 -0.61 -8.41 -21.34
CA MET A 1 -1.55 -8.35 -20.20
C MET A 1 -1.15 -7.14 -19.36
N ASN A 2 -1.94 -6.06 -19.40
CA ASN A 2 -1.56 -4.75 -18.85
C ASN A 2 -1.14 -4.88 -17.38
N ASN A 3 0.08 -4.44 -17.04
CA ASN A 3 0.63 -4.52 -15.68
C ASN A 3 -0.30 -3.85 -14.64
N THR A 4 -1.05 -2.83 -15.05
CA THR A 4 -2.09 -2.14 -14.27
C THR A 4 -3.18 -3.08 -13.75
N ALA A 5 -3.73 -3.95 -14.62
CA ALA A 5 -4.77 -4.90 -14.22
C ALA A 5 -4.26 -5.94 -13.22
N ARG A 6 -2.96 -6.29 -13.32
CA ARG A 6 -2.31 -7.18 -12.36
C ARG A 6 -2.22 -6.51 -10.99
N TYR A 7 -1.76 -5.27 -10.91
CA TYR A 7 -1.64 -4.52 -9.64
C TYR A 7 -3.01 -4.27 -8.99
N LEU A 8 -4.01 -3.88 -9.79
CA LEU A 8 -5.39 -3.71 -9.34
C LEU A 8 -5.91 -4.99 -8.68
N ARG A 9 -5.82 -6.13 -9.39
CA ARG A 9 -6.31 -7.42 -8.89
C ARG A 9 -5.60 -7.83 -7.61
N THR A 10 -4.28 -7.65 -7.53
CA THR A 10 -3.52 -8.03 -6.33
C THR A 10 -3.89 -7.18 -5.11
N THR A 11 -4.11 -5.87 -5.28
CA THR A 11 -4.49 -5.01 -4.15
C THR A 11 -5.91 -5.29 -3.65
N ILE A 12 -6.86 -5.59 -4.56
CA ILE A 12 -8.23 -5.99 -4.17
C ILE A 12 -8.21 -7.30 -3.39
N VAL A 13 -7.53 -8.33 -3.92
CA VAL A 13 -7.44 -9.65 -3.28
C VAL A 13 -6.71 -9.54 -1.93
N TYR A 14 -5.64 -8.75 -1.87
CA TYR A 14 -4.89 -8.52 -0.65
C TYR A 14 -5.74 -7.79 0.41
N GLY A 15 -6.48 -6.75 0.02
CA GLY A 15 -7.38 -6.03 0.91
C GLY A 15 -8.48 -6.91 1.49
N PHE A 16 -9.05 -7.78 0.66
CA PHE A 16 -10.04 -8.77 1.11
C PHE A 16 -9.42 -9.78 2.09
N MET A 17 -8.24 -10.30 1.78
CA MET A 17 -7.50 -11.20 2.69
C MET A 17 -7.21 -10.53 4.03
N CYS A 18 -6.75 -9.28 4.05
CA CYS A 18 -6.49 -8.53 5.28
C CYS A 18 -7.74 -8.34 6.13
N ALA A 19 -8.86 -7.96 5.50
CA ALA A 19 -10.14 -7.82 6.20
C ALA A 19 -10.62 -9.14 6.80
N PHE A 20 -10.50 -10.24 6.05
CA PHE A 20 -10.87 -11.57 6.51
C PHE A 20 -9.97 -12.08 7.64
N VAL A 21 -8.66 -11.93 7.51
CA VAL A 21 -7.69 -12.29 8.55
C VAL A 21 -7.90 -11.46 9.81
N PHE A 22 -8.15 -10.15 9.68
CA PHE A 22 -8.46 -9.29 10.82
C PHE A 22 -9.72 -9.76 11.55
N TYR A 23 -10.79 -10.06 10.81
CA TYR A 23 -12.02 -10.59 11.39
C TYR A 23 -11.79 -11.91 12.13
N ILE A 24 -11.06 -12.86 11.53
CA ILE A 24 -10.73 -14.15 12.18
C ILE A 24 -9.90 -13.94 13.44
N LEU A 25 -8.87 -13.09 13.39
CA LEU A 25 -8.02 -12.81 14.55
C LEU A 25 -8.83 -12.22 15.70
N MET A 26 -9.75 -11.29 15.41
CA MET A 26 -10.59 -10.67 16.43
C MET A 26 -11.68 -11.63 16.94
N ALA A 27 -12.28 -12.44 16.07
CA ALA A 27 -13.28 -13.43 16.46
C ALA A 27 -12.67 -14.58 17.29
N GLY A 28 -11.45 -15.02 16.96
CA GLY A 28 -10.77 -16.12 17.64
C GLY A 28 -10.31 -15.80 19.06
N MET A 29 -10.15 -14.52 19.41
CA MET A 29 -9.76 -14.10 20.76
C MET A 29 -10.95 -14.04 21.74
N GLY A 30 -12.19 -14.18 21.26
CA GLY A 30 -13.40 -14.32 22.10
C GLY A 30 -13.73 -13.11 22.98
N HIS A 31 -13.00 -12.00 22.85
CA HIS A 31 -13.21 -10.80 23.65
C HIS A 31 -14.05 -9.78 22.86
N PRO A 32 -15.20 -9.30 23.39
CA PRO A 32 -16.10 -8.41 22.66
C PRO A 32 -15.51 -7.02 22.41
N TYR A 33 -14.48 -6.63 23.17
CA TYR A 33 -13.76 -5.37 23.00
C TYR A 33 -12.41 -5.57 22.35
N ILE A 34 -12.18 -4.81 21.28
CA ILE A 34 -10.90 -4.74 20.58
C ILE A 34 -9.88 -4.02 21.46
N TRP A 35 -8.79 -4.70 21.80
CA TRP A 35 -7.70 -4.08 22.55
C TRP A 35 -6.89 -3.15 21.63
N PRO A 36 -6.60 -1.89 22.02
CA PRO A 36 -5.89 -0.94 21.16
C PRO A 36 -4.56 -1.46 20.59
N PRO A 37 -3.70 -2.15 21.37
CA PRO A 37 -2.44 -2.68 20.83
C PRO A 37 -2.62 -3.76 19.76
N GLN A 38 -3.67 -4.59 19.85
CA GLN A 38 -3.96 -5.62 18.84
C GLN A 38 -4.34 -4.97 17.49
N LEU A 39 -5.11 -3.88 17.55
CA LEU A 39 -5.45 -3.09 16.38
C LEU A 39 -4.21 -2.42 15.80
N TYR A 40 -3.36 -1.82 16.64
CA TYR A 40 -2.14 -1.16 16.17
C TYR A 40 -1.21 -2.15 15.46
N LEU A 41 -0.95 -3.31 16.07
CA LEU A 41 -0.09 -4.34 15.49
C LEU A 41 -0.64 -4.93 14.20
N SER A 42 -1.94 -5.22 14.13
CA SER A 42 -2.55 -5.76 12.91
C SER A 42 -2.50 -4.76 11.75
N VAL A 43 -2.83 -3.49 12.01
CA VAL A 43 -2.69 -2.41 11.01
C VAL A 43 -1.24 -2.24 10.59
N SER A 44 -0.29 -2.25 11.54
CA SER A 44 1.14 -2.17 11.22
C SER A 44 1.58 -3.28 10.28
N LEU A 45 1.15 -4.51 10.57
CA LEU A 45 1.55 -5.69 9.81
C LEU A 45 0.96 -5.68 8.40
N PHE A 46 -0.32 -5.30 8.25
CA PHE A 46 -0.95 -5.18 6.93
C PHE A 46 -0.30 -4.09 6.08
N VAL A 47 -0.04 -2.92 6.67
CA VAL A 47 0.66 -1.83 5.97
C VAL A 47 2.08 -2.27 5.60
N ALA A 48 2.80 -2.93 6.52
CA ALA A 48 4.15 -3.40 6.29
C ALA A 48 4.26 -4.37 5.11
N VAL A 49 3.42 -5.41 5.10
CA VAL A 49 3.38 -6.40 4.01
C VAL A 49 3.01 -5.74 2.69
N TYR A 50 2.06 -4.80 2.71
CA TYR A 50 1.67 -4.07 1.51
C TYR A 50 2.79 -3.15 0.97
N CYS A 51 3.51 -2.45 1.85
CA CYS A 51 4.68 -1.66 1.46
C CYS A 51 5.78 -2.52 0.84
N ILE A 52 6.01 -3.73 1.36
CA ILE A 52 6.96 -4.69 0.77
C ILE A 52 6.49 -5.12 -0.62
N MET A 53 5.19 -5.40 -0.81
CA MET A 53 4.63 -5.71 -2.12
C MET A 53 4.83 -4.57 -3.12
N MET A 54 4.55 -3.32 -2.71
CA MET A 54 4.81 -2.14 -3.55
C MET A 54 6.29 -1.96 -3.89
N ALA A 55 7.19 -2.20 -2.94
CA ALA A 55 8.64 -2.17 -3.16
C ALA A 55 9.04 -3.09 -4.30
N ARG A 56 8.50 -4.31 -4.28
CA ARG A 56 8.76 -5.34 -5.28
C ARG A 56 8.20 -4.97 -6.65
N TRP A 57 7.05 -4.29 -6.71
CA TRP A 57 6.47 -3.83 -7.97
C TRP A 57 7.24 -2.68 -8.60
N THR A 58 7.85 -1.83 -7.78
CA THR A 58 8.61 -0.66 -8.23
C THR A 58 10.12 -0.91 -8.33
N HIS A 59 10.57 -2.15 -8.11
CA HIS A 59 11.98 -2.54 -8.06
C HIS A 59 12.85 -1.69 -7.10
N THR A 60 12.22 -1.02 -6.14
CA THR A 60 12.93 -0.19 -5.17
C THR A 60 13.58 -1.07 -4.10
N GLY A 61 14.81 -0.71 -3.71
CA GLY A 61 15.54 -1.45 -2.68
C GLY A 61 14.78 -1.47 -1.36
N ILE A 62 14.46 -2.67 -0.87
CA ILE A 62 13.68 -2.92 0.37
C ILE A 62 14.26 -2.16 1.57
N ILE A 63 15.57 -1.94 1.60
CA ILE A 63 16.30 -1.19 2.62
C ILE A 63 15.72 0.22 2.82
N LYS A 64 15.25 0.88 1.75
CA LYS A 64 14.67 2.24 1.85
C LYS A 64 13.33 2.25 2.60
N ILE A 65 12.65 1.12 2.65
CA ILE A 65 11.34 0.96 3.30
C ILE A 65 11.49 0.52 4.76
N VAL A 66 12.64 -0.03 5.15
CA VAL A 66 12.92 -0.45 6.53
C VAL A 66 12.76 0.71 7.50
N PHE A 67 13.24 1.91 7.15
CA PHE A 67 13.12 3.09 8.02
C PHE A 67 11.66 3.50 8.30
N PRO A 68 10.80 3.75 7.29
CA PRO A 68 9.39 4.04 7.54
C PRO A 68 8.66 2.89 8.25
N LEU A 69 9.03 1.64 7.98
CA LEU A 69 8.48 0.49 8.69
C LEU A 69 8.82 0.50 10.18
N LEU A 70 10.09 0.74 10.52
CA LEU A 70 10.55 0.85 11.90
C LEU A 70 9.86 2.01 12.63
N LEU A 71 9.66 3.13 11.94
CA LEU A 71 8.92 4.28 12.48
C LEU A 71 7.46 3.92 12.78
N LEU A 72 6.81 3.16 11.88
CA LEU A 72 5.46 2.63 12.09
C LEU A 72 5.43 1.70 13.32
N PHE A 73 6.35 0.75 13.43
CA PHE A 73 6.43 -0.15 14.58
C PHE A 73 6.70 0.59 15.89
N ALA A 74 7.60 1.57 15.89
CA ALA A 74 7.89 2.40 17.07
C ALA A 74 6.64 3.19 17.51
N SER A 75 5.82 3.65 16.57
CA SER A 75 4.60 4.40 16.87
C SER A 75 3.56 3.58 17.64
N VAL A 76 3.58 2.24 17.54
CA VAL A 76 2.72 1.34 18.32
C VAL A 76 3.00 1.49 19.81
N LEU A 77 4.25 1.73 20.19
CA LEU A 77 4.68 1.85 21.59
C LEU A 77 4.52 3.27 22.14
N LEU A 78 4.63 4.27 21.26
CA LEU A 78 4.64 5.69 21.64
C LEU A 78 3.25 6.32 21.66
N THR A 79 2.27 5.71 20.99
CA THR A 79 0.98 6.34 20.74
C THR A 79 -0.13 5.72 21.58
N SER A 80 -0.72 6.53 22.47
CA SER A 80 -1.88 6.11 23.28
C SER A 80 -3.23 6.42 22.62
N SER A 81 -3.23 7.22 21.54
CA SER A 81 -4.45 7.65 20.83
C SER A 81 -4.59 6.93 19.49
N LEU A 82 -5.72 6.23 19.30
CA LEU A 82 -6.08 5.55 18.06
C LEU A 82 -6.03 6.49 16.85
N PHE A 83 -6.59 7.69 16.98
CA PHE A 83 -6.61 8.67 15.88
C PHE A 83 -5.20 9.10 15.48
N ALA A 84 -4.36 9.43 16.45
CA ALA A 84 -2.98 9.82 16.19
C ALA A 84 -2.19 8.70 15.50
N TYR A 85 -2.40 7.45 15.93
CA TYR A 85 -1.78 6.29 15.32
C TYR A 85 -2.23 6.08 13.88
N LEU A 86 -3.53 6.19 13.59
CA LEU A 86 -4.06 6.05 12.24
C LEU A 86 -3.50 7.15 11.32
N VAL A 87 -3.50 8.40 11.76
CA VAL A 87 -2.94 9.52 10.97
C VAL A 87 -1.46 9.31 10.68
N LEU A 88 -0.68 8.86 11.67
CA LEU A 88 0.74 8.56 11.49
C LEU A 88 0.93 7.40 10.51
N SER A 89 0.16 6.31 10.66
CA SER A 89 0.24 5.15 9.76
C SER A 89 -0.07 5.51 8.30
N LEU A 90 -1.03 6.40 8.09
CA LEU A 90 -1.38 6.94 6.78
C LEU A 90 -0.27 7.84 6.23
N GLY A 91 0.31 8.71 7.06
CA GLY A 91 1.44 9.55 6.67
C GLY A 91 2.65 8.73 6.24
N VAL A 92 2.98 7.67 6.99
CA VAL A 92 4.06 6.72 6.63
C VAL A 92 3.74 6.01 5.33
N PHE A 93 2.50 5.55 5.14
CA PHE A 93 2.07 4.90 3.91
C PHE A 93 2.20 5.83 2.70
N SER A 94 1.69 7.07 2.80
CA SER A 94 1.84 8.11 1.78
C SER A 94 3.31 8.42 1.48
N TRP A 95 4.17 8.46 2.51
CA TRP A 95 5.61 8.67 2.33
C TRP A 95 6.27 7.52 1.57
N VAL A 96 6.01 6.26 1.93
CA VAL A 96 6.54 5.10 1.19
C VAL A 96 6.11 5.15 -0.28
N ARG A 97 4.87 5.58 -0.53
CA ARG A 97 4.29 5.60 -1.87
C ARG A 97 4.84 6.74 -2.74
N SER A 98 4.73 7.98 -2.29
CA SER A 98 5.12 9.19 -3.03
C SER A 98 6.64 9.47 -2.96
N GLY A 99 7.25 9.23 -1.79
CA GLY A 99 8.67 9.54 -1.59
C GLY A 99 9.63 8.45 -2.08
N ILE A 100 9.23 7.18 -2.03
CA ILE A 100 10.13 6.05 -2.35
C ILE A 100 9.73 5.35 -3.64
N CYS A 101 8.45 4.95 -3.76
CA CYS A 101 7.99 4.10 -4.87
C CYS A 101 7.72 4.88 -6.17
N TYR A 102 7.16 6.09 -6.09
CA TYR A 102 6.77 6.87 -7.27
C TYR A 102 7.29 8.32 -7.19
N LYS A 103 8.55 8.53 -7.58
CA LYS A 103 9.24 9.83 -7.53
C LYS A 103 8.61 10.95 -8.39
N ASN A 104 7.60 10.67 -9.20
CA ASN A 104 6.99 11.61 -10.16
C ASN A 104 5.47 11.77 -9.97
N THR A 105 5.00 11.76 -8.72
CA THR A 105 3.59 12.02 -8.42
C THR A 105 3.27 13.51 -8.45
N THR A 106 2.40 13.91 -9.38
CA THR A 106 1.82 15.25 -9.50
C THR A 106 1.07 15.65 -8.24
N ILE A 107 0.96 16.95 -7.95
CA ILE A 107 0.24 17.52 -6.79
C ILE A 107 -1.22 17.02 -6.71
N SER A 108 -1.82 16.65 -7.85
CA SER A 108 -3.13 16.01 -7.94
C SER A 108 -3.18 14.61 -7.30
N ALA A 109 -2.10 13.84 -7.35
CA ALA A 109 -1.99 12.56 -6.65
C ALA A 109 -1.94 12.74 -5.12
N LEU A 110 -1.31 13.83 -4.65
CA LEU A 110 -1.27 14.18 -3.23
C LEU A 110 -2.64 14.67 -2.72
N LEU A 111 -3.36 15.44 -3.53
CA LEU A 111 -4.74 15.87 -3.24
C LEU A 111 -5.72 14.69 -3.26
N ALA A 112 -5.58 13.77 -4.20
CA ALA A 112 -6.35 12.53 -4.22
C ALA A 112 -6.03 11.67 -2.99
N GLU A 113 -4.75 11.52 -2.61
CA GLU A 113 -4.38 10.88 -1.34
C GLU A 113 -5.07 11.57 -0.16
N GLY A 114 -5.04 12.90 -0.07
CA GLY A 114 -5.73 13.66 0.98
C GLY A 114 -7.25 13.40 1.04
N PHE A 115 -7.92 13.32 -0.11
CA PHE A 115 -9.35 13.04 -0.18
C PHE A 115 -9.68 11.59 0.24
N LEU A 116 -8.81 10.65 -0.15
CA LEU A 116 -8.91 9.24 0.22
C LEU A 116 -8.59 9.00 1.72
N ILE A 117 -7.64 9.77 2.27
CA ILE A 117 -7.29 9.85 3.69
C ILE A 117 -8.49 10.38 4.50
N GLY A 118 -9.11 11.48 4.03
CA GLY A 118 -10.30 12.05 4.63
C GLY A 118 -11.49 11.09 4.59
N GLY A 119 -11.74 10.44 3.45
CA GLY A 119 -12.83 9.49 3.27
C GLY A 119 -12.71 8.25 4.15
N THR A 120 -11.49 7.71 4.34
CA THR A 120 -11.27 6.54 5.20
C THR A 120 -11.44 6.90 6.67
N CYS A 121 -10.91 8.05 7.11
CA CYS A 121 -11.04 8.51 8.48
C CYS A 121 -12.51 8.82 8.82
N LEU A 122 -13.23 9.46 7.88
CA LEU A 122 -14.66 9.72 7.99
C LEU A 122 -15.49 8.42 8.02
N ALA A 123 -15.15 7.43 7.18
CA ALA A 123 -15.83 6.14 7.18
C ALA A 123 -15.64 5.38 8.51
N ILE A 124 -14.42 5.37 9.07
CA ILE A 124 -14.13 4.77 10.38
C ILE A 124 -14.90 5.50 11.50
N PHE A 125 -15.03 6.82 11.40
CA PHE A 125 -15.78 7.63 12.36
C PHE A 125 -17.29 7.40 12.28
N ILE A 126 -17.85 7.28 11.07
CA ILE A 126 -19.28 7.05 10.81
C ILE A 126 -19.69 5.60 11.17
N LEU A 127 -18.83 4.60 10.93
CA LEU A 127 -19.19 3.19 11.13
C LEU A 127 -19.25 2.71 12.60
N SER A 128 -19.06 3.60 13.58
CA SER A 128 -19.02 3.29 15.03
C SER A 128 -18.00 2.20 15.39
N PRO A 129 -16.87 2.53 16.04
CA PRO A 129 -15.69 1.67 16.19
C PRO A 129 -15.84 0.51 17.17
N HIS A 130 -17.07 0.07 17.48
CA HIS A 130 -17.35 -0.89 18.54
C HIS A 130 -17.39 -2.34 18.07
N ASN A 131 -17.49 -2.61 16.76
CA ASN A 131 -17.64 -3.96 16.24
C ASN A 131 -16.45 -4.36 15.34
N PRO A 132 -15.82 -5.53 15.53
CA PRO A 132 -14.75 -6.04 14.65
C PRO A 132 -15.17 -6.09 13.16
N MET A 133 -16.46 -6.27 12.87
CA MET A 133 -16.97 -6.23 11.50
C MET A 133 -16.79 -4.85 10.85
N SER A 134 -17.08 -3.77 11.59
CA SER A 134 -16.91 -2.39 11.11
C SER A 134 -15.45 -2.10 10.78
N TRP A 135 -14.51 -2.60 11.60
CA TRP A 135 -13.08 -2.47 11.36
C TRP A 135 -12.60 -3.26 10.14
N ALA A 136 -13.08 -4.51 9.97
CA ALA A 136 -12.76 -5.32 8.79
C ALA A 136 -13.24 -4.64 7.49
N LEU A 137 -14.46 -4.09 7.50
CA LEU A 137 -14.99 -3.30 6.38
C LEU A 137 -14.17 -2.04 6.12
N GLY A 138 -13.76 -1.31 7.17
CA GLY A 138 -12.89 -0.14 7.04
C GLY A 138 -11.55 -0.46 6.38
N ILE A 139 -10.91 -1.57 6.79
CA ILE A 139 -9.67 -2.06 6.17
C ILE A 139 -9.90 -2.39 4.69
N TRP A 140 -10.98 -3.10 4.37
CA TRP A 140 -11.28 -3.44 2.99
C TRP A 140 -11.55 -2.20 2.13
N MET A 141 -12.36 -1.25 2.62
CA MET A 141 -12.65 0.00 1.94
C MET A 141 -11.38 0.82 1.70
N PHE A 142 -10.46 0.87 2.68
CA PHE A 142 -9.17 1.51 2.50
C PHE A 142 -8.41 0.92 1.31
N PHE A 143 -8.29 -0.40 1.21
CA PHE A 143 -7.61 -1.03 0.07
C PHE A 143 -8.35 -0.84 -1.27
N LEU A 144 -9.68 -0.87 -1.29
CA LEU A 144 -10.46 -0.54 -2.49
C LEU A 144 -10.20 0.89 -2.96
N VAL A 145 -10.18 1.83 -2.02
CA VAL A 145 -9.80 3.22 -2.26
C VAL A 145 -8.37 3.32 -2.82
N GLN A 146 -7.41 2.56 -2.28
CA GLN A 146 -6.06 2.49 -2.83
C GLN A 146 -6.02 1.93 -4.26
N THR A 147 -6.96 1.06 -4.64
CA THR A 147 -7.03 0.52 -6.01
C THR A 147 -7.48 1.57 -7.03
N LEU A 148 -8.35 2.50 -6.64
CA LEU A 148 -8.79 3.59 -7.51
C LEU A 148 -7.62 4.47 -7.95
N TYR A 149 -6.60 4.63 -7.11
CA TYR A 149 -5.40 5.36 -7.51
C TYR A 149 -4.73 4.74 -8.74
N PHE A 150 -4.63 3.41 -8.81
CA PHE A 150 -4.01 2.75 -9.97
C PHE A 150 -4.83 2.93 -11.24
N VAL A 151 -6.15 3.04 -11.13
CA VAL A 151 -7.04 3.34 -12.25
C VAL A 151 -6.79 4.77 -12.73
N PHE A 152 -6.87 5.76 -11.85
CA PHE A 152 -6.79 7.17 -12.25
C PHE A 152 -5.39 7.65 -12.63
N PHE A 153 -4.35 7.18 -11.94
CA PHE A 153 -2.99 7.73 -12.08
C PHE A 153 -2.03 6.81 -12.83
N MET A 154 -2.34 5.51 -12.96
CA MET A 154 -1.47 4.56 -13.67
C MET A 154 -1.88 4.27 -15.11
N GLU A 155 -3.10 4.65 -15.55
CA GLU A 155 -3.47 4.60 -16.98
C GLU A 155 -2.77 5.69 -17.82
N GLY A 156 -2.26 6.77 -17.21
CA GLY A 156 -1.53 7.84 -17.88
C GLY A 156 -0.04 7.96 -17.51
N SER A 157 0.40 7.29 -16.43
CA SER A 157 1.81 7.20 -16.07
C SER A 157 2.42 6.06 -16.86
N GLU A 158 3.08 6.37 -17.97
CA GLU A 158 4.22 5.57 -18.41
C GLU A 158 5.08 5.32 -17.16
N VAL A 159 5.05 4.08 -16.65
CA VAL A 159 6.07 3.63 -15.70
C VAL A 159 7.37 3.96 -16.42
N PRO A 160 8.26 4.82 -15.86
CA PRO A 160 9.50 5.10 -16.53
C PRO A 160 10.15 3.75 -16.78
N ALA A 161 10.39 3.46 -18.06
CA ALA A 161 11.04 2.26 -18.55
C ALA A 161 12.52 2.23 -18.14
N SER A 162 12.84 2.70 -16.93
CA SER A 162 14.18 2.84 -16.40
C SER A 162 14.57 1.72 -15.44
N ASP A 163 13.70 0.76 -15.12
CA ASP A 163 14.12 -0.40 -14.33
C ASP A 163 13.31 -1.69 -14.51
N VAL A 164 12.46 -1.77 -15.55
CA VAL A 164 12.08 -3.08 -16.08
C VAL A 164 13.33 -3.58 -16.79
N LYS A 165 14.15 -4.37 -16.07
CA LYS A 165 15.15 -5.29 -16.63
C LYS A 165 14.88 -5.47 -18.12
N ARG A 166 15.70 -4.83 -18.99
CA ARG A 166 15.85 -5.29 -20.37
C ARG A 166 15.89 -6.80 -20.27
N GLY A 167 14.87 -7.47 -20.78
CA GLY A 167 14.86 -8.93 -20.73
C GLY A 167 16.20 -9.38 -21.31
N ALA A 168 16.83 -10.41 -20.75
CA ALA A 168 18.08 -10.94 -21.31
C ALA A 168 17.96 -11.14 -22.84
N PHE A 169 16.74 -11.43 -23.30
CA PHE A 169 16.33 -11.50 -24.70
C PHE A 169 16.39 -10.16 -25.48
N GLU A 170 15.94 -9.06 -24.89
CA GLU A 170 15.95 -7.73 -25.51
C GLU A 170 17.37 -7.13 -25.55
N SER A 171 18.19 -7.42 -24.53
CA SER A 171 19.62 -7.09 -24.54
C SER A 171 20.37 -7.92 -25.59
N ALA A 172 20.04 -9.21 -25.74
CA ALA A 172 20.61 -10.06 -26.77
C ALA A 172 20.20 -9.59 -28.19
N ARG A 173 18.96 -9.14 -28.37
CA ARG A 173 18.50 -8.62 -29.67
C ARG A 173 19.20 -7.32 -30.04
N TYR A 174 19.41 -6.43 -29.08
CA TYR A 174 20.12 -5.16 -29.30
C TYR A 174 21.60 -5.39 -29.64
N GLU A 175 22.28 -6.33 -28.98
CA GLU A 175 23.66 -6.69 -29.37
C GLU A 175 23.72 -7.33 -30.75
N ALA A 176 22.76 -8.18 -31.10
CA ALA A 176 22.69 -8.78 -32.44
C ALA A 176 22.44 -7.73 -33.53
N GLU A 177 21.53 -6.77 -33.31
CA GLU A 177 21.26 -5.65 -34.22
C GLU A 177 22.50 -4.75 -34.37
N LYS A 178 23.24 -4.50 -33.28
CA LYS A 178 24.48 -3.72 -33.32
C LYS A 178 25.57 -4.41 -34.15
N LEU A 179 25.79 -5.71 -33.93
CA LEU A 179 26.76 -6.50 -34.71
C LEU A 179 26.40 -6.58 -36.19
N MET A 180 25.12 -6.59 -36.54
CA MET A 180 24.67 -6.57 -37.94
C MET A 180 24.82 -5.20 -38.61
N SER A 181 24.85 -4.11 -37.83
CA SER A 181 25.05 -2.76 -38.38
C SER A 181 26.52 -2.37 -38.59
N GLU A 182 27.45 -3.11 -37.98
CA GLU A 182 28.90 -2.92 -38.10
C GLU A 182 29.54 -3.82 -39.18
N LEU A 183 28.74 -4.62 -39.89
CA LEU A 183 29.13 -5.58 -40.92
C LEU A 183 28.64 -5.13 -42.30
#